data_AF-A0A1I7BQW9-F1
#
_entry.id   AF-A0A1I7BQW9-F1
#
_cell.length_a   1.000
_cell.length_b   1.000
_cell.length_c   1.000
_cell.angle_alpha   90.00
_cell.angle_beta   90.00
_cell.angle_gamma   90.00
#
_symmetry.space_group_name_H-M   'P 1'
#
loop_
_entity.id
_entity.type
_entity.pdbx_description
1 polymer ?
#
loop_
_entity_poly.entity_id
_entity_poly.type
_entity_poly.pdbx_seq_one_letter_code
_entity_poly.pdbx_strand_id
1 'polypeptide(L)'
;MKLLLAFLVFFLTACITLEPTYVYQEMEKIPDTRDKNVCGLLKDSVILYAAFVDVEKHHPYTAFDLASTQDSIKKAIDWIEDQAANYGVSLKIKLVNHDQFKRKSIKEKNAKVSFEHYDKAFYKSGVSKYKDYMNWSDGIAKYMGRANRAAVNKNLASYVRINDLQSFNAVLRDKYEYENIAHMYFMNAYYEDVKGNAWNTATDHSVEFAIIEGKSAAVIAHEFLHLFGAVDLYPTQEYSFFKFDEIEKKYQNSIMLESYKDVNKLEVDSINAYFLGWTNQLSEEDNELLFHKLKAPVY
;
A
#
# COMPACT_ATOMS: atom_id res chain seq x y z
N MET A 1 -32.28 -66.57 -10.29
CA MET A 1 -31.28 -66.01 -9.36
C MET A 1 -29.86 -65.92 -9.92
N LYS A 2 -29.35 -66.90 -10.69
CA LYS A 2 -27.97 -66.84 -11.24
C LYS A 2 -27.77 -65.84 -12.40
N LEU A 3 -28.82 -65.46 -13.14
CA LEU A 3 -28.71 -64.50 -14.24
C LEU A 3 -28.66 -63.03 -13.77
N LEU A 4 -29.26 -62.71 -12.62
CA LEU A 4 -29.28 -61.33 -12.08
C LEU A 4 -27.92 -60.93 -11.47
N LEU A 5 -27.15 -61.90 -10.99
CA LEU A 5 -25.84 -61.65 -10.38
C LEU A 5 -24.77 -61.29 -11.43
N ALA A 6 -24.86 -61.84 -12.64
CA ALA A 6 -23.90 -61.59 -13.72
C ALA A 6 -23.99 -60.16 -14.28
N PHE A 7 -25.19 -59.58 -14.33
CA PHE A 7 -25.37 -58.18 -14.76
C PHE A 7 -24.87 -57.18 -13.72
N LEU A 8 -24.93 -57.51 -12.43
CA LEU A 8 -24.47 -56.62 -11.36
C LEU A 8 -22.93 -56.52 -11.33
N VAL A 9 -22.21 -57.61 -11.66
CA VAL A 9 -20.74 -57.61 -11.72
C VAL A 9 -20.22 -56.82 -12.93
N PHE A 10 -20.94 -56.80 -14.04
CA PHE A 10 -20.55 -56.02 -15.23
C PHE A 10 -20.78 -54.50 -15.08
N PHE A 11 -21.73 -54.07 -14.25
CA PHE A 11 -21.91 -52.65 -13.92
C PHE A 11 -20.95 -52.15 -12.83
N LEU A 12 -20.41 -53.03 -11.99
CA LEU A 12 -19.46 -52.65 -10.94
C LEU A 12 -18.00 -52.53 -11.43
N THR A 13 -17.65 -53.08 -12.60
CA THR A 13 -16.30 -52.94 -13.18
C THR A 13 -16.18 -51.83 -14.21
N ALA A 14 -17.28 -51.13 -14.54
CA ALA A 14 -17.29 -50.01 -15.50
C ALA A 14 -17.22 -48.62 -14.85
N CYS A 15 -17.05 -48.53 -13.52
CA CYS A 15 -16.58 -47.29 -12.90
C CYS A 15 -15.06 -47.18 -13.11
N ILE A 16 -14.67 -46.92 -14.36
CA ILE A 16 -13.39 -46.26 -14.61
C ILE A 16 -13.50 -44.92 -13.87
N THR A 17 -12.81 -44.82 -12.74
CA THR A 17 -12.52 -43.54 -12.13
C THR A 17 -11.71 -42.75 -13.16
N LEU A 18 -12.40 -41.98 -13.99
CA LEU A 18 -11.81 -40.85 -14.67
C LEU A 18 -11.41 -39.90 -13.55
N GLU A 19 -10.23 -40.13 -12.98
CA GLU A 19 -9.59 -39.08 -12.21
C GLU A 19 -9.50 -37.89 -13.15
N PRO A 20 -10.15 -36.75 -12.84
CA PRO A 20 -10.00 -35.57 -13.66
C PRO A 20 -8.51 -35.32 -13.79
N THR A 21 -8.02 -35.40 -15.03
CA THR A 21 -6.65 -35.06 -15.35
C THR A 21 -6.60 -33.54 -15.21
N TYR A 22 -6.28 -33.07 -14.00
CA TYR A 22 -6.05 -31.66 -13.77
C TYR A 22 -4.82 -31.28 -14.58
N VAL A 23 -5.06 -30.69 -15.74
CA VAL A 23 -4.01 -30.03 -16.51
C VAL A 23 -3.69 -28.77 -15.74
N TYR A 24 -2.49 -28.72 -15.20
CA TYR A 24 -1.96 -27.55 -14.53
C TYR A 24 -1.16 -26.74 -15.55
N GLN A 25 -1.51 -25.48 -15.75
CA GLN A 25 -0.69 -24.58 -16.55
C GLN A 25 0.31 -23.88 -15.63
N GLU A 26 1.60 -23.95 -15.99
CA GLU A 26 2.61 -23.08 -15.39
C GLU A 26 2.29 -21.64 -15.79
N MET A 27 1.95 -20.80 -14.81
CA MET A 27 1.76 -19.38 -15.02
C MET A 27 2.95 -18.63 -14.45
N GLU A 28 3.71 -17.97 -15.31
CA GLU A 28 4.66 -16.93 -14.91
C GLU A 28 3.84 -15.71 -14.48
N LYS A 29 3.74 -15.44 -13.17
CA LYS A 29 3.05 -14.25 -12.68
C LYS A 29 3.92 -13.52 -11.67
N ILE A 30 4.62 -12.50 -12.15
CA ILE A 30 5.18 -11.44 -11.31
C ILE A 30 4.00 -10.60 -10.79
N PRO A 31 4.05 -10.06 -9.56
CA PRO A 31 3.10 -9.06 -9.11
C PRO A 31 2.89 -7.97 -10.16
N ASP A 32 1.63 -7.67 -10.45
CA ASP A 32 1.25 -6.62 -11.39
C ASP A 32 1.03 -5.31 -10.60
N THR A 33 2.07 -4.84 -9.91
CA THR A 33 2.03 -3.61 -9.08
C THR A 33 2.85 -2.48 -9.69
N ARG A 34 3.93 -2.82 -10.40
CA ARG A 34 4.74 -1.85 -11.15
C ARG A 34 3.87 -1.15 -12.19
N ASP A 35 3.93 0.19 -12.23
CA ASP A 35 3.17 1.05 -13.16
C ASP A 35 1.63 0.91 -13.07
N LYS A 36 1.11 0.30 -12.01
CA LYS A 36 -0.34 0.24 -11.76
C LYS A 36 -0.84 1.31 -10.83
N ASN A 37 0.00 1.92 -10.02
CA ASN A 37 -0.46 2.91 -9.07
C ASN A 37 -0.72 4.25 -9.77
N VAL A 38 -1.61 5.06 -9.19
CA VAL A 38 -1.81 6.46 -9.58
C VAL A 38 -0.53 7.25 -9.35
N CYS A 39 0.23 6.94 -8.30
CA CYS A 39 1.65 7.25 -8.25
C CYS A 39 2.40 6.35 -9.26
N GLY A 40 3.14 6.96 -10.18
CA GLY A 40 3.96 6.22 -11.15
C GLY A 40 5.25 5.71 -10.51
N LEU A 41 6.34 5.72 -11.28
CA LEU A 41 7.67 5.34 -10.78
C LEU A 41 8.20 6.33 -9.74
N LEU A 42 8.91 5.83 -8.73
CA LEU A 42 9.48 6.63 -7.65
C LEU A 42 10.79 7.31 -8.07
N LYS A 43 10.70 8.36 -8.88
CA LYS A 43 11.88 9.10 -9.36
C LYS A 43 11.60 10.59 -9.49
N ASP A 44 12.65 11.34 -9.79
CA ASP A 44 12.63 12.78 -10.02
C ASP A 44 12.11 13.56 -8.82
N SER A 45 10.85 13.99 -8.84
CA SER A 45 10.28 14.87 -7.84
C SER A 45 8.90 14.38 -7.41
N VAL A 46 8.74 14.15 -6.10
CA VAL A 46 7.54 13.56 -5.50
C VAL A 46 7.08 14.40 -4.33
N ILE A 47 5.77 14.45 -4.09
CA ILE A 47 5.21 15.02 -2.85
C ILE A 47 4.81 13.89 -1.91
N LEU A 48 5.26 13.99 -0.67
CA LEU A 48 4.65 13.28 0.46
C LEU A 48 3.68 14.25 1.13
N TYR A 49 2.38 14.03 0.93
CA TYR A 49 1.34 14.84 1.56
C TYR A 49 0.92 14.19 2.88
N ALA A 50 1.40 14.76 3.99
CA ALA A 50 1.19 14.26 5.34
C ALA A 50 -0.01 14.93 6.01
N ALA A 51 -0.93 14.13 6.54
CA ALA A 51 -2.07 14.60 7.32
C ALA A 51 -2.12 13.91 8.69
N PHE A 52 -1.99 14.69 9.77
CA PHE A 52 -2.12 14.18 11.14
C PHE A 52 -3.59 14.14 11.54
N VAL A 53 -4.07 13.00 12.03
CA VAL A 53 -5.47 12.78 12.37
C VAL A 53 -5.60 12.37 13.84
N ASP A 54 -6.38 13.15 14.59
CA ASP A 54 -6.81 12.82 15.94
C ASP A 54 -8.04 11.91 15.85
N VAL A 55 -7.82 10.61 16.03
CA VAL A 55 -8.88 9.60 16.14
C VAL A 55 -9.24 9.37 17.61
N GLU A 56 -10.51 9.07 17.88
CA GLU A 56 -11.08 9.02 19.24
C GLU A 56 -10.43 7.94 20.12
N LYS A 57 -9.98 6.84 19.51
CA LYS A 57 -9.35 5.72 20.22
C LYS A 57 -7.90 5.97 20.63
N HIS A 58 -7.24 6.98 20.06
CA HIS A 58 -5.84 7.31 20.34
C HIS A 58 -5.73 8.67 21.04
N HIS A 59 -4.52 8.98 21.52
CA HIS A 59 -4.27 10.28 22.13
C HIS A 59 -4.30 11.39 21.07
N PRO A 60 -4.87 12.58 21.35
CA PRO A 60 -4.75 13.69 20.42
C PRO A 60 -3.29 14.13 20.29
N TYR A 61 -2.89 14.61 19.11
CA TYR A 61 -1.55 15.11 18.88
C TYR A 61 -1.24 16.35 19.73
N THR A 62 -0.15 16.31 20.48
CA THR A 62 0.48 17.51 21.05
C THR A 62 1.46 18.15 20.06
N ALA A 63 1.94 19.35 20.36
CA ALA A 63 2.97 20.01 19.55
C ALA A 63 4.29 19.20 19.50
N PHE A 64 4.65 18.53 20.59
CA PHE A 64 5.82 17.66 20.67
C PHE A 64 5.64 16.42 19.80
N ASP A 65 4.46 15.80 19.85
CA ASP A 65 4.13 14.62 19.07
C ASP A 65 4.24 14.89 17.58
N LEU A 66 3.67 16.01 17.13
CA LEU A 66 3.76 16.48 15.75
C LEU A 66 5.22 16.71 15.33
N ALA A 67 6.00 17.43 16.13
CA ALA A 67 7.40 17.69 15.81
C ALA A 67 8.22 16.39 15.72
N SER A 68 8.06 15.50 16.70
CA SER A 68 8.79 14.22 16.71
C SER A 68 8.37 13.30 15.56
N THR A 69 7.09 13.30 15.17
CA THR A 69 6.61 12.52 14.02
C THR A 69 7.12 13.13 12.70
N GLN A 70 7.16 14.46 12.59
CA GLN A 70 7.75 15.15 11.45
C GLN A 70 9.25 14.85 11.29
N ASP A 71 9.99 14.73 12.39
CA ASP A 71 11.40 14.36 12.34
C ASP A 71 11.58 12.90 11.88
N SER A 72 10.70 11.98 12.29
CA SER A 72 10.68 10.63 11.73
C SER A 72 10.34 10.58 10.25
N ILE A 73 9.41 11.42 9.78
CA ILE A 73 9.08 11.54 8.35
C ILE A 73 10.29 12.03 7.56
N LYS A 74 11.00 13.05 8.05
CA LYS A 74 12.24 13.52 7.41
C LYS A 74 13.30 12.43 7.36
N LYS A 75 13.51 11.71 8.47
CA LYS A 75 14.46 10.58 8.50
C LYS A 75 14.10 9.51 7.47
N ALA A 76 12.82 9.20 7.31
CA ALA A 76 12.33 8.27 6.28
C ALA A 76 12.59 8.81 4.87
N ILE A 77 12.27 10.08 4.61
CA ILE A 77 12.53 10.74 3.32
C ILE A 77 14.01 10.71 2.97
N ASP A 78 14.88 11.16 3.88
CA ASP A 78 16.33 11.22 3.67
C ASP A 78 16.87 9.82 3.37
N TRP A 79 16.41 8.80 4.12
CA TRP A 79 16.76 7.41 3.85
C TRP A 79 16.29 6.94 2.46
N ILE A 80 15.06 7.22 2.04
CA ILE A 80 14.56 6.83 0.71
C ILE A 80 15.37 7.50 -0.40
N GLU A 81 15.66 8.79 -0.27
CA GLU A 81 16.49 9.54 -1.23
C GLU A 81 17.91 8.96 -1.32
N ASP A 82 18.52 8.59 -0.19
CA ASP A 82 19.83 7.94 -0.14
C ASP A 82 19.80 6.55 -0.80
N GLN A 83 18.75 5.75 -0.56
CA GLN A 83 18.57 4.46 -1.22
C GLN A 83 18.45 4.62 -2.75
N ALA A 84 17.62 5.56 -3.21
CA ALA A 84 17.48 5.85 -4.64
C ALA A 84 18.83 6.27 -5.26
N ALA A 85 19.59 7.12 -4.56
CA ALA A 85 20.91 7.56 -5.01
C ALA A 85 21.91 6.40 -5.15
N ASN A 86 21.86 5.40 -4.25
CA ASN A 86 22.68 4.18 -4.35
C ASN A 86 22.36 3.35 -5.61
N TYR A 87 21.12 3.41 -6.10
CA TYR A 87 20.71 2.83 -7.38
C TYR A 87 20.95 3.76 -8.58
N GLY A 88 21.57 4.93 -8.38
CA GLY A 88 21.83 5.92 -9.43
C GLY A 88 20.60 6.70 -9.87
N VAL A 89 19.54 6.71 -9.07
CA VAL A 89 18.28 7.42 -9.34
C VAL A 89 18.27 8.75 -8.63
N SER A 90 18.00 9.83 -9.38
CA SER A 90 17.72 11.13 -8.79
C SER A 90 16.30 11.16 -8.25
N LEU A 91 16.14 11.35 -6.94
CA LEU A 91 14.85 11.45 -6.29
C LEU A 91 14.86 12.60 -5.27
N LYS A 92 13.83 13.43 -5.32
CA LYS A 92 13.55 14.46 -4.32
C LYS A 92 12.12 14.36 -3.83
N ILE A 93 11.96 14.10 -2.54
CA ILE A 93 10.66 14.03 -1.88
C ILE A 93 10.43 15.33 -1.11
N LYS A 94 9.37 16.05 -1.49
CA LYS A 94 8.91 17.26 -0.81
C LYS A 94 7.84 16.92 0.20
N LEU A 95 8.15 17.09 1.48
CA LEU A 95 7.16 16.99 2.55
C LEU A 95 6.21 18.20 2.52
N VAL A 96 4.91 17.92 2.35
CA VAL A 96 3.83 18.90 2.50
C VAL A 96 2.95 18.44 3.64
N ASN A 97 2.91 19.23 4.71
CA ASN A 97 2.00 18.97 5.81
C ASN A 97 0.65 19.66 5.53
N HIS A 98 -0.43 18.98 5.88
CA HIS A 98 -1.72 19.63 6.01
C HIS A 98 -1.66 20.72 7.10
N ASP A 99 -2.04 21.95 6.76
CA ASP A 99 -1.91 23.12 7.66
C ASP A 99 -3.23 23.89 7.88
N GLN A 100 -4.38 23.27 7.59
CA GLN A 100 -5.63 24.01 7.53
C GLN A 100 -6.09 24.57 8.88
N PHE A 101 -6.68 25.77 8.81
CA PHE A 101 -7.24 26.49 9.95
C PHE A 101 -6.22 26.76 11.06
N LYS A 102 -4.91 26.79 10.73
CA LYS A 102 -3.79 26.85 11.70
C LYS A 102 -3.77 25.66 12.66
N ARG A 103 -4.52 24.60 12.36
CA ARG A 103 -4.52 23.34 13.12
C ARG A 103 -3.58 22.38 12.43
N LYS A 104 -2.68 21.81 13.22
CA LYS A 104 -1.69 20.84 12.73
C LYS A 104 -2.23 19.41 12.69
N SER A 105 -3.38 19.15 13.33
CA SER A 105 -4.10 17.86 13.32
C SER A 105 -5.58 18.04 12.97
N ILE A 106 -6.16 17.00 12.38
CA ILE A 106 -7.57 16.90 11.99
C ILE A 106 -8.30 16.03 12.99
N LYS A 107 -9.31 16.56 13.69
CA LYS A 107 -10.22 15.72 14.49
C LYS A 107 -11.20 15.02 13.56
N GLU A 108 -11.26 13.69 13.60
CA GLU A 108 -12.09 12.88 12.68
C GLU A 108 -13.57 13.29 12.69
N LYS A 109 -14.11 13.66 13.86
CA LYS A 109 -15.48 14.18 14.01
C LYS A 109 -15.77 15.42 13.16
N ASN A 110 -14.77 16.26 12.89
CA ASN A 110 -14.92 17.44 12.03
C ASN A 110 -15.04 17.04 10.55
N ALA A 111 -14.38 15.94 10.18
CA ALA A 111 -14.49 15.31 8.87
C ALA A 111 -15.74 14.41 8.74
N LYS A 112 -16.49 14.22 9.84
CA LYS A 112 -17.69 13.38 9.93
C LYS A 112 -17.41 11.91 9.59
N VAL A 113 -16.24 11.42 10.00
CA VAL A 113 -15.82 10.02 9.90
C VAL A 113 -15.35 9.53 11.27
N SER A 114 -15.24 8.22 11.41
CA SER A 114 -14.71 7.54 12.59
C SER A 114 -13.78 6.43 12.11
N PHE A 115 -12.59 6.35 12.68
CA PHE A 115 -11.67 5.25 12.40
C PHE A 115 -12.02 4.02 13.25
N GLU A 116 -12.22 2.87 12.61
CA GLU A 116 -12.44 1.60 13.30
C GLU A 116 -11.22 0.67 13.21
N HIS A 117 -10.47 0.50 14.31
CA HIS A 117 -9.55 -0.63 14.44
C HIS A 117 -10.29 -1.97 14.32
N TYR A 118 -9.94 -2.76 13.30
CA TYR A 118 -10.59 -4.01 12.94
C TYR A 118 -9.96 -5.24 13.60
N ASP A 119 -9.93 -5.29 14.94
CA ASP A 119 -9.58 -6.51 15.69
C ASP A 119 -10.79 -7.46 15.89
N LYS A 120 -11.92 -7.22 15.21
CA LYS A 120 -13.17 -7.99 15.36
C LYS A 120 -13.56 -8.70 14.06
N ALA A 121 -13.88 -9.99 14.17
CA ALA A 121 -14.26 -10.88 13.07
C ALA A 121 -15.55 -10.49 12.31
N PHE A 122 -16.37 -9.56 12.83
CA PHE A 122 -17.63 -9.15 12.22
C PHE A 122 -17.90 -7.66 12.41
N TYR A 123 -18.33 -6.99 11.34
CA TYR A 123 -18.76 -5.59 11.35
C TYR A 123 -20.11 -5.44 12.05
N LYS A 124 -20.29 -4.34 12.80
CA LYS A 124 -21.64 -3.91 13.23
C LYS A 124 -22.49 -3.40 12.05
N SER A 125 -21.87 -3.04 10.92
CA SER A 125 -22.50 -2.37 9.77
C SER A 125 -22.62 -3.23 8.50
N GLY A 126 -21.96 -4.40 8.43
CA GLY A 126 -21.92 -5.27 7.25
C GLY A 126 -21.05 -4.77 6.07
N VAL A 127 -20.28 -3.69 6.25
CA VAL A 127 -19.40 -3.09 5.22
C VAL A 127 -18.01 -3.75 5.26
N SER A 128 -17.31 -3.95 4.14
CA SER A 128 -15.93 -4.51 4.16
C SER A 128 -14.89 -3.50 4.69
N LYS A 129 -13.78 -4.01 5.28
CA LYS A 129 -12.64 -3.25 5.81
C LYS A 129 -12.09 -2.27 4.78
N TYR A 130 -11.91 -2.77 3.56
CA TYR A 130 -11.52 -1.95 2.40
C TYR A 130 -12.46 -0.76 2.21
N LYS A 131 -13.78 -1.00 2.12
CA LYS A 131 -14.76 0.05 1.86
C LYS A 131 -14.84 1.06 3.01
N ASP A 132 -14.64 0.64 4.24
CA ASP A 132 -14.63 1.56 5.38
C ASP A 132 -13.43 2.50 5.35
N TYR A 133 -12.22 1.98 5.16
CA TYR A 133 -11.03 2.83 5.04
C TYR A 133 -11.09 3.76 3.83
N MET A 134 -11.69 3.32 2.73
CA MET A 134 -11.96 4.22 1.61
C MET A 134 -12.89 5.37 2.00
N ASN A 135 -14.03 5.06 2.63
CA ASN A 135 -14.97 6.10 3.08
C ASN A 135 -14.33 7.04 4.11
N TRP A 136 -13.50 6.51 5.00
CA TRP A 136 -12.76 7.27 5.99
C TRP A 136 -11.77 8.23 5.31
N SER A 137 -10.92 7.72 4.41
CA SER A 137 -9.96 8.51 3.63
C SER A 137 -10.66 9.60 2.81
N ASP A 138 -11.77 9.27 2.14
CA ASP A 138 -12.58 10.24 1.40
C ASP A 138 -13.17 11.34 2.30
N GLY A 139 -13.58 11.00 3.52
CA GLY A 139 -14.08 11.97 4.49
C GLY A 139 -12.99 12.95 4.95
N ILE A 140 -11.80 12.43 5.26
CA ILE A 140 -10.64 13.27 5.58
C ILE A 140 -10.26 14.14 4.37
N ALA A 141 -10.16 13.57 3.16
CA ALA A 141 -9.86 14.29 1.92
C ALA A 141 -10.89 15.39 1.62
N LYS A 142 -12.20 15.14 1.79
CA LYS A 142 -13.25 16.18 1.71
C LYS A 142 -13.01 17.32 2.70
N TYR A 143 -12.65 17.00 3.95
CA TYR A 143 -12.35 18.02 4.96
C TYR A 143 -11.14 18.85 4.54
N MET A 144 -10.04 18.19 4.14
CA MET A 144 -8.84 18.83 3.60
C MET A 144 -9.08 19.56 2.27
N GLY A 145 -10.12 19.22 1.52
CA GLY A 145 -10.47 19.93 0.30
C GLY A 145 -11.13 21.28 0.57
N ARG A 146 -11.86 21.43 1.69
CA ARG A 146 -12.64 22.65 1.99
C ARG A 146 -11.78 23.90 2.08
N ALA A 147 -10.55 23.81 2.59
CA ALA A 147 -9.65 24.97 2.63
C ALA A 147 -8.67 25.05 1.44
N ASN A 148 -8.70 24.09 0.51
CA ASN A 148 -7.98 24.17 -0.78
C ASN A 148 -8.92 24.63 -1.93
N ARG A 149 -10.00 25.36 -1.62
CA ARG A 149 -10.85 26.04 -2.62
C ARG A 149 -10.14 27.24 -3.24
N ALA A 150 -8.92 27.05 -3.76
CA ALA A 150 -8.34 27.97 -4.71
C ALA A 150 -8.91 27.63 -6.09
N ALA A 151 -9.01 28.64 -6.96
CA ALA A 151 -9.30 28.38 -8.36
C ALA A 151 -8.13 27.59 -8.96
N VAL A 152 -8.38 26.35 -9.37
CA VAL A 152 -7.44 25.41 -10.02
C VAL A 152 -6.92 25.98 -11.35
N ASN A 153 -7.56 27.03 -11.88
CA ASN A 153 -6.99 27.81 -12.97
C ASN A 153 -7.67 29.19 -12.99
N LYS A 154 -6.92 30.28 -13.20
CA LYS A 154 -7.53 31.61 -13.42
C LYS A 154 -8.40 31.65 -14.69
N ASN A 155 -8.21 30.71 -15.62
CA ASN A 155 -8.92 30.62 -16.90
C ASN A 155 -10.05 29.57 -16.92
N LEU A 156 -10.17 28.70 -15.92
CA LEU A 156 -11.33 27.78 -15.77
C LEU A 156 -12.21 28.26 -14.62
N ALA A 157 -13.36 28.84 -14.97
CA ALA A 157 -14.29 29.47 -14.04
C ALA A 157 -15.05 28.50 -13.10
N SER A 158 -14.67 27.22 -13.03
CA SER A 158 -15.38 26.20 -12.24
C SER A 158 -14.48 25.62 -11.15
N TYR A 159 -14.86 25.84 -9.90
CA TYR A 159 -14.27 25.17 -8.73
C TYR A 159 -14.45 23.66 -8.85
N VAL A 160 -13.36 22.89 -8.76
CA VAL A 160 -13.44 21.44 -8.60
C VAL A 160 -14.03 21.15 -7.23
N ARG A 161 -15.17 20.46 -7.21
CA ARG A 161 -15.79 20.00 -5.96
C ARG A 161 -15.05 18.77 -5.47
N ILE A 162 -14.35 18.92 -4.34
CA ILE A 162 -13.61 17.83 -3.71
C ILE A 162 -14.58 16.94 -2.93
N ASN A 163 -14.82 15.74 -3.44
CA ASN A 163 -15.78 14.76 -2.94
C ASN A 163 -15.15 13.44 -2.50
N ASP A 164 -13.83 13.29 -2.57
CA ASP A 164 -13.12 12.04 -2.32
C ASP A 164 -11.60 12.31 -2.39
N LEU A 165 -10.80 11.28 -2.12
CA LEU A 165 -9.35 11.35 -2.27
C LEU A 165 -8.92 11.61 -3.72
N GLN A 166 -9.63 11.06 -4.70
CA GLN A 166 -9.31 11.22 -6.13
C GLN A 166 -9.37 12.70 -6.57
N SER A 167 -10.49 13.36 -6.32
CA SER A 167 -10.69 14.78 -6.62
C SER A 167 -9.79 15.68 -5.78
N PHE A 168 -9.45 15.29 -4.54
CA PHE A 168 -8.47 16.00 -3.74
C PHE A 168 -7.06 15.90 -4.34
N ASN A 169 -6.64 14.70 -4.72
CA ASN A 169 -5.35 14.45 -5.37
C ASN A 169 -5.19 15.27 -6.65
N ALA A 170 -6.21 15.31 -7.50
CA ALA A 170 -6.20 16.12 -8.72
C ALA A 170 -5.95 17.62 -8.43
N VAL A 171 -6.58 18.16 -7.38
CA VAL A 171 -6.36 19.55 -6.95
C VAL A 171 -4.95 19.77 -6.43
N LEU A 172 -4.36 18.80 -5.71
CA LEU A 172 -2.98 18.92 -5.25
C LEU A 172 -1.98 18.82 -6.40
N ARG A 173 -2.22 17.95 -7.39
CA ARG A 173 -1.39 17.82 -8.60
C ARG A 173 -1.31 19.14 -9.35
N ASP A 174 -2.45 19.76 -9.57
CA ASP A 174 -2.53 21.09 -10.17
C ASP A 174 -1.85 22.17 -9.32
N LYS A 175 -2.17 22.22 -8.01
CA LYS A 175 -1.63 23.24 -7.09
C LYS A 175 -0.11 23.23 -7.01
N TYR A 176 0.49 22.04 -7.00
CA TYR A 176 1.93 21.91 -6.81
C TYR A 176 2.70 21.69 -8.10
N GLU A 177 2.03 21.33 -9.21
CA GLU A 177 2.63 20.94 -10.49
C GLU A 177 3.47 19.65 -10.40
N TYR A 178 2.99 18.65 -9.64
CA TYR A 178 3.63 17.35 -9.45
C TYR A 178 2.68 16.24 -9.87
N GLU A 179 3.17 15.25 -10.62
CA GLU A 179 2.39 14.06 -10.97
C GLU A 179 2.28 13.10 -9.78
N ASN A 180 3.38 12.87 -9.06
CA ASN A 180 3.41 11.92 -7.96
C ASN A 180 3.12 12.60 -6.63
N ILE A 181 1.96 12.27 -6.03
CA ILE A 181 1.53 12.75 -4.72
C ILE A 181 1.12 11.55 -3.87
N ALA A 182 1.99 11.18 -2.95
CA ALA A 182 1.77 10.13 -1.98
C ALA A 182 1.00 10.66 -0.76
N HIS A 183 -0.18 10.09 -0.49
CA HIS A 183 -1.01 10.50 0.65
C HIS A 183 -0.72 9.62 1.87
N MET A 184 -0.34 10.23 2.98
CA MET A 184 -0.09 9.51 4.23
C MET A 184 -0.84 10.16 5.39
N TYR A 185 -1.63 9.34 6.10
CA TYR A 185 -2.35 9.72 7.30
C TYR A 185 -1.61 9.22 8.52
N PHE A 186 -1.37 10.10 9.48
CA PHE A 186 -0.64 9.79 10.71
C PHE A 186 -1.58 9.84 11.91
N MET A 187 -1.55 8.79 12.71
CA MET A 187 -2.32 8.66 13.95
C MET A 187 -1.37 8.52 15.14
N ASN A 188 -1.79 9.10 16.25
CA ASN A 188 -0.96 9.18 17.44
C ASN A 188 -1.14 7.95 18.36
N ALA A 189 -0.65 6.79 17.92
CA ALA A 189 -0.78 5.51 18.62
C ALA A 189 0.50 5.12 19.40
N TYR A 190 1.11 6.03 20.18
CA TYR A 190 2.43 5.80 20.79
C TYR A 190 2.57 4.61 21.75
N TYR A 191 1.46 4.11 22.30
CA TYR A 191 1.46 3.01 23.28
C TYR A 191 1.04 1.67 22.67
N GLU A 192 0.84 1.64 21.36
CA GLU A 192 0.39 0.47 20.62
C GLU A 192 1.51 -0.01 19.71
N ASP A 193 1.44 -1.28 19.29
CA ASP A 193 2.37 -1.79 18.27
C ASP A 193 2.26 -0.89 17.04
N VAL A 194 3.40 -0.30 16.62
CA VAL A 194 3.43 0.64 15.49
C VAL A 194 2.97 -0.10 14.24
N LYS A 195 1.83 0.29 13.67
CA LYS A 195 1.26 -0.34 12.49
C LYS A 195 1.29 0.62 11.31
N GLY A 196 1.57 0.08 10.14
CA GLY A 196 1.41 0.74 8.86
C GLY A 196 0.49 -0.11 7.99
N ASN A 197 -0.34 0.53 7.17
CA ASN A 197 -1.02 -0.15 6.08
C ASN A 197 -1.20 0.81 4.90
N ALA A 198 -0.79 0.37 3.71
CA ALA A 198 -1.08 1.02 2.45
C ALA A 198 -2.31 0.39 1.77
N TRP A 199 -3.04 1.22 1.03
CA TRP A 199 -4.28 0.86 0.35
C TRP A 199 -4.21 1.28 -1.12
N ASN A 200 -4.88 0.52 -1.99
CA ASN A 200 -4.93 0.71 -3.44
C ASN A 200 -3.57 0.56 -4.16
N THR A 201 -2.60 -0.14 -3.59
CA THR A 201 -1.21 -0.23 -4.09
C THR A 201 -1.00 -1.18 -5.27
N ALA A 202 -2.06 -1.52 -5.98
CA ALA A 202 -2.08 -2.43 -7.13
C ALA A 202 -3.24 -2.10 -8.11
N THR A 203 -3.64 -0.82 -8.21
CA THR A 203 -4.80 -0.39 -9.03
C THR A 203 -4.54 0.97 -9.67
N ASP A 204 -4.90 1.12 -10.94
CA ASP A 204 -4.71 2.34 -11.75
C ASP A 204 -5.89 3.32 -11.72
N HIS A 205 -6.94 3.01 -10.97
CA HIS A 205 -8.17 3.80 -10.94
C HIS A 205 -8.45 4.51 -9.61
N SER A 206 -7.73 4.15 -8.55
CA SER A 206 -7.97 4.65 -7.19
C SER A 206 -6.67 5.16 -6.58
N VAL A 207 -6.65 6.41 -6.10
CA VAL A 207 -5.47 6.97 -5.41
C VAL A 207 -5.07 6.12 -4.20
N GLU A 208 -3.77 5.86 -4.09
CA GLU A 208 -3.15 5.17 -2.97
C GLU A 208 -3.07 6.08 -1.75
N PHE A 209 -3.18 5.47 -0.57
CA PHE A 209 -2.84 6.14 0.66
C PHE A 209 -2.32 5.15 1.70
N ALA A 210 -1.49 5.65 2.61
CA ALA A 210 -1.04 4.92 3.77
C ALA A 210 -1.66 5.47 5.06
N ILE A 211 -1.89 4.59 6.03
CA ILE A 211 -2.23 4.94 7.40
C ILE A 211 -1.09 4.46 8.29
N ILE A 212 -0.50 5.39 9.04
CA ILE A 212 0.60 5.15 9.96
C ILE A 212 0.13 5.39 11.38
N GLU A 213 0.16 4.35 12.20
CA GLU A 213 -0.10 4.38 13.63
C GLU A 213 1.23 4.43 14.36
N GLY A 214 1.69 5.65 14.69
CA GLY A 214 2.97 5.88 15.37
C GLY A 214 3.95 6.73 14.57
N LYS A 215 5.25 6.56 14.85
CA LYS A 215 6.32 7.43 14.30
C LYS A 215 7.61 6.69 13.93
N SER A 216 7.57 5.38 13.66
CA SER A 216 8.77 4.66 13.20
C SER A 216 9.14 5.13 11.79
N ALA A 217 10.37 5.63 11.61
CA ALA A 217 10.86 6.03 10.29
C ALA A 217 10.90 4.86 9.30
N ALA A 218 11.19 3.64 9.79
CA ALA A 218 11.20 2.44 8.95
C ALA A 218 9.79 2.04 8.49
N VAL A 219 8.78 2.10 9.37
CA VAL A 219 7.37 1.87 8.96
C VAL A 219 6.90 2.95 7.99
N ILE A 220 7.25 4.22 8.23
CA ILE A 220 6.91 5.32 7.31
C ILE A 220 7.52 5.08 5.92
N ALA A 221 8.80 4.71 5.87
CA ALA A 221 9.46 4.41 4.60
C ALA A 221 8.84 3.19 3.91
N HIS A 222 8.64 2.09 4.63
CA HIS A 222 8.01 0.86 4.13
C HIS A 222 6.65 1.14 3.47
N GLU A 223 5.75 1.79 4.19
CA GLU A 223 4.42 2.10 3.66
C GLU A 223 4.45 3.12 2.52
N PHE A 224 5.40 4.07 2.55
CA PHE A 224 5.58 5.01 1.45
C PHE A 224 6.00 4.28 0.16
N LEU A 225 6.91 3.31 0.24
CA LEU A 225 7.36 2.54 -0.92
C LEU A 225 6.21 1.74 -1.55
N HIS A 226 5.29 1.20 -0.75
CA HIS A 226 4.09 0.52 -1.28
C HIS A 226 3.22 1.44 -2.14
N LEU A 227 3.13 2.73 -1.83
CA LEU A 227 2.38 3.70 -2.65
C LEU A 227 2.96 3.81 -4.08
N PHE A 228 4.20 3.38 -4.30
CA PHE A 228 4.88 3.33 -5.60
C PHE A 228 5.03 1.90 -6.16
N GLY A 229 4.30 0.93 -5.60
CA GLY A 229 4.20 -0.42 -6.14
C GLY A 229 5.20 -1.44 -5.56
N ALA A 230 6.00 -1.06 -4.55
CA ALA A 230 6.82 -2.02 -3.82
C ALA A 230 5.96 -3.13 -3.20
N VAL A 231 6.53 -4.33 -3.07
CA VAL A 231 5.83 -5.54 -2.63
C VAL A 231 6.47 -6.08 -1.35
N ASP A 232 5.62 -6.62 -0.48
CA ASP A 232 6.09 -7.33 0.71
C ASP A 232 6.85 -8.59 0.32
N LEU A 233 7.98 -8.79 0.99
CA LEU A 233 8.85 -9.94 0.80
C LEU A 233 8.68 -11.00 1.90
N TYR A 234 7.76 -10.79 2.85
CA TYR A 234 7.35 -11.79 3.83
C TYR A 234 6.00 -12.43 3.43
N PRO A 235 5.64 -13.61 4.00
CA PRO A 235 4.41 -14.30 3.65
C PRO A 235 3.14 -13.45 3.80
N THR A 236 2.48 -13.16 2.69
CA THR A 236 1.15 -12.54 2.65
C THR A 236 0.17 -13.41 1.83
N GLN A 237 -1.13 -13.15 1.97
CA GLN A 237 -2.13 -13.83 1.15
C GLN A 237 -1.97 -13.52 -0.35
N GLU A 238 -1.52 -12.30 -0.66
CA GLU A 238 -1.34 -11.81 -2.03
C GLU A 238 -0.14 -12.46 -2.73
N TYR A 239 0.96 -12.65 -2.00
CA TYR A 239 2.23 -13.14 -2.54
C TYR A 239 2.59 -14.55 -2.06
N SER A 240 1.59 -15.35 -1.66
CA SER A 240 1.77 -16.71 -1.11
C SER A 240 2.61 -17.69 -1.94
N PHE A 241 2.96 -17.33 -3.18
CA PHE A 241 3.77 -18.10 -4.12
C PHE A 241 5.25 -17.69 -4.18
N PHE A 242 5.71 -16.69 -3.41
CA PHE A 242 7.14 -16.37 -3.36
C PHE A 242 7.94 -17.43 -2.60
N LYS A 243 9.22 -17.57 -2.94
CA LYS A 243 10.18 -18.44 -2.23
C LYS A 243 10.73 -17.74 -0.98
N PHE A 244 9.86 -17.55 0.01
CA PHE A 244 10.16 -16.74 1.20
C PHE A 244 11.45 -17.15 1.96
N ASP A 245 11.71 -18.45 2.11
CA ASP A 245 12.93 -18.94 2.78
C ASP A 245 14.23 -18.55 2.06
N GLU A 246 14.19 -18.39 0.74
CA GLU A 246 15.33 -17.98 -0.08
C GLU A 246 15.46 -16.45 -0.11
N ILE A 247 14.32 -15.76 -0.20
CA ILE A 247 14.23 -14.30 -0.11
C ILE A 247 14.79 -13.80 1.23
N GLU A 248 14.38 -14.39 2.35
CA GLU A 248 14.85 -14.01 3.69
C GLU A 248 16.37 -14.18 3.83
N LYS A 249 16.94 -15.26 3.25
CA LYS A 249 18.39 -15.48 3.27
C LYS A 249 19.16 -14.48 2.42
N LYS A 250 18.62 -14.12 1.25
CA LYS A 250 19.27 -13.22 0.29
C LYS A 250 19.18 -11.76 0.73
N TYR A 251 18.03 -11.32 1.23
CA TYR A 251 17.72 -9.92 1.48
C TYR A 251 17.51 -9.61 2.97
N GLN A 252 18.34 -10.14 3.87
CA GLN A 252 18.14 -10.06 5.34
C GLN A 252 17.89 -8.64 5.91
N ASN A 253 18.30 -7.60 5.19
CA ASN A 253 18.14 -6.20 5.58
C ASN A 253 17.10 -5.46 4.74
N SER A 254 16.33 -6.14 3.88
CA SER A 254 15.27 -5.49 3.10
C SER A 254 14.24 -4.86 4.03
N ILE A 255 13.93 -3.59 3.77
CA ILE A 255 12.82 -2.90 4.43
C ILE A 255 11.46 -3.56 4.15
N MET A 256 11.34 -4.31 3.05
CA MET A 256 10.12 -5.00 2.65
C MET A 256 10.01 -6.41 3.26
N LEU A 257 11.02 -6.85 4.02
CA LEU A 257 10.93 -8.02 4.91
C LEU A 257 10.57 -7.63 6.33
N GLU A 258 11.16 -6.55 6.86
CA GLU A 258 10.92 -6.11 8.24
C GLU A 258 11.12 -4.60 8.42
N SER A 259 10.09 -3.92 8.93
CA SER A 259 10.07 -2.46 9.13
C SER A 259 10.18 -2.02 10.60
N TYR A 260 10.42 -2.95 11.53
CA TYR A 260 10.55 -2.67 12.97
C TYR A 260 11.99 -2.40 13.43
N LYS A 261 12.97 -2.58 12.55
CA LYS A 261 14.38 -2.26 12.80
C LYS A 261 14.64 -0.75 12.65
N ASP A 262 15.80 -0.30 13.12
CA ASP A 262 16.27 1.05 12.78
C ASP A 262 16.43 1.15 11.25
N VAL A 263 15.78 2.14 10.64
CA VAL A 263 15.77 2.35 9.18
C VAL A 263 17.18 2.41 8.59
N ASN A 264 18.17 2.92 9.34
CA ASN A 264 19.55 3.01 8.88
C ASN A 264 20.27 1.65 8.76
N LYS A 265 19.65 0.56 9.23
CA LYS A 265 20.13 -0.82 9.07
C LYS A 265 19.39 -1.57 7.97
N LEU A 266 18.41 -0.91 7.34
CA LEU A 266 17.61 -1.47 6.27
C LEU A 266 18.06 -0.93 4.92
N GLU A 267 17.71 -1.66 3.87
CA GLU A 267 18.00 -1.32 2.47
C GLU A 267 16.77 -1.58 1.59
N VAL A 268 16.75 -0.94 0.41
CA VAL A 268 15.85 -1.35 -0.68
C VAL A 268 16.53 -2.46 -1.46
N ASP A 269 15.93 -3.65 -1.46
CA ASP A 269 16.40 -4.79 -2.22
C ASP A 269 16.21 -4.62 -3.74
N SER A 270 16.90 -5.45 -4.52
CA SER A 270 16.86 -5.35 -5.99
C SER A 270 15.50 -5.69 -6.60
N ILE A 271 14.69 -6.52 -5.94
CA ILE A 271 13.31 -6.82 -6.36
C ILE A 271 12.46 -5.55 -6.24
N ASN A 272 12.50 -4.87 -5.11
CA ASN A 272 11.74 -3.65 -4.89
C ASN A 272 12.30 -2.45 -5.66
N ALA A 273 13.62 -2.39 -5.88
CA ALA A 273 14.19 -1.42 -6.81
C ALA A 273 13.59 -1.53 -8.22
N TYR A 274 13.28 -2.75 -8.68
CA TYR A 274 12.55 -2.95 -9.95
C TYR A 274 11.11 -2.44 -9.88
N PHE A 275 10.36 -2.78 -8.84
CA PHE A 275 8.97 -2.33 -8.69
C PHE A 275 8.83 -0.81 -8.58
N LEU A 276 9.77 -0.16 -7.90
CA LEU A 276 9.86 1.30 -7.78
C LEU A 276 10.30 1.99 -9.07
N GLY A 277 10.78 1.23 -10.06
CA GLY A 277 11.32 1.75 -11.33
C GLY A 277 12.73 2.31 -11.24
N TRP A 278 13.50 1.91 -10.23
CA TRP A 278 14.92 2.28 -10.09
C TRP A 278 15.82 1.40 -10.94
N THR A 279 15.37 0.18 -11.23
CA THR A 279 15.97 -0.70 -12.23
C THR A 279 14.95 -1.04 -13.31
N ASN A 280 15.42 -1.34 -14.52
CA ASN A 280 14.53 -1.62 -15.65
C ASN A 280 14.07 -3.08 -15.69
N GLN A 281 14.84 -3.99 -15.11
CA GLN A 281 14.63 -5.44 -15.20
C GLN A 281 15.01 -6.11 -13.87
N LEU A 282 14.30 -7.19 -13.55
CA LEU A 282 14.70 -8.14 -12.51
C LEU A 282 15.87 -8.98 -13.03
N SER A 283 16.77 -9.38 -12.14
CA SER A 283 17.75 -10.41 -12.46
C SER A 283 17.05 -11.77 -12.66
N GLU A 284 17.71 -12.72 -13.32
CA GLU A 284 17.18 -14.09 -13.45
C GLU A 284 16.94 -14.73 -12.07
N GLU A 285 17.88 -14.53 -11.14
CA GLU A 285 17.77 -15.01 -9.76
C GLU A 285 16.61 -14.36 -9.01
N ASP A 286 16.41 -13.05 -9.14
CA ASP A 286 15.32 -12.32 -8.47
C ASP A 286 13.95 -12.75 -9.02
N ASN A 287 13.88 -12.93 -10.33
CA ASN A 287 12.72 -13.50 -11.00
C ASN A 287 12.37 -14.86 -10.39
N GLU A 288 13.33 -15.79 -10.31
CA GLU A 288 13.11 -17.12 -9.73
C GLU A 288 12.60 -17.12 -8.29
N LEU A 289 12.90 -16.08 -7.51
CA LEU A 289 12.42 -15.93 -6.12
C LEU A 289 10.95 -15.54 -6.03
N LEU A 290 10.46 -14.75 -6.99
CA LEU A 290 9.06 -14.31 -7.06
C LEU A 290 8.14 -15.37 -7.67
N PHE A 291 8.70 -16.49 -8.13
CA PHE A 291 7.96 -17.54 -8.80
C PHE A 291 7.83 -18.81 -7.96
N HIS A 292 6.60 -19.33 -7.94
CA HIS A 292 6.36 -20.76 -7.79
C HIS A 292 5.51 -21.26 -8.95
N LYS A 293 5.73 -22.53 -9.31
CA LYS A 293 4.83 -23.30 -10.17
C LYS A 293 3.45 -23.36 -9.52
N LEU A 294 2.59 -22.38 -9.83
CA LEU A 294 1.18 -22.44 -9.48
C LEU A 294 0.56 -23.55 -10.30
N LYS A 295 0.18 -24.62 -9.62
CA LYS A 295 -0.69 -25.64 -10.19
C LYS A 295 -2.12 -25.06 -10.23
N ALA A 296 -2.41 -24.24 -11.23
CA ALA A 296 -3.77 -23.76 -11.48
C ALA A 296 -4.49 -24.71 -12.45
N PRO A 297 -5.70 -25.20 -12.12
CA PRO A 297 -6.48 -26.02 -13.05
C PRO A 297 -6.85 -25.18 -14.28
N VAL A 298 -6.59 -25.71 -15.47
CA VAL A 298 -7.10 -25.15 -16.72
C VAL A 298 -8.61 -25.45 -16.77
N TYR A 299 -9.44 -24.39 -16.77
CA TYR A 299 -10.89 -24.48 -16.98
C TYR A 299 -11.24 -24.29 -18.45
#